data_AF-A0A9E0QQY9-F1
#
_entry.id   AF-A0A9E0QQY9-F1
#
_cell.length_a   1.000
_cell.length_b   1.000
_cell.length_c   1.000
_cell.angle_alpha   90.00
_cell.angle_beta   90.00
_cell.angle_gamma   90.00
#
_symmetry.space_group_name_H-M   'P 1'
#
loop_
_entity.id
_entity.type
_entity.pdbx_description
1 polymer ?
#
loop_
_entity_poly.entity_id
_entity_poly.type
_entity_poly.pdbx_seq_one_letter_code
_entity_poly.pdbx_strand_id
1 'polypeptide(L)'
;RGIAYEAAARARQYAYEDLGFTTLTSNIVPGNTRSVALAERLGACFEREYDNIHMGRDLLYRHPGPDAAFGRDDDDGSVEAYA
;
A
#
# COMPACT_ATOMS: atom_id res chain seq x y z
N ARG A 1 1.78 20.66 -7.56
CA ARG A 1 2.75 19.71 -8.15
C ARG A 1 2.75 18.45 -7.29
N GLY A 2 2.49 17.29 -7.88
CA GLY A 2 2.19 16.04 -7.17
C GLY A 2 3.41 15.20 -6.83
N ILE A 3 4.55 15.81 -6.50
CA ILE A 3 5.85 15.12 -6.34
C ILE A 3 5.75 13.95 -5.34
N ALA A 4 5.05 14.15 -4.22
CA ALA A 4 4.84 13.09 -3.23
C ALA A 4 4.05 11.90 -3.80
N TYR A 5 3.06 12.16 -4.65
CA TYR A 5 2.29 11.12 -5.32
C TYR A 5 3.14 10.37 -6.36
N GLU A 6 3.84 11.11 -7.22
CA GLU A 6 4.72 10.53 -8.25
C GLU A 6 5.82 9.67 -7.62
N ALA A 7 6.47 10.17 -6.55
CA ALA A 7 7.50 9.43 -5.83
C ALA A 7 6.94 8.18 -5.15
N ALA A 8 5.80 8.30 -4.45
CA ALA A 8 5.19 7.16 -3.77
C ALA A 8 4.68 6.09 -4.75
N ALA A 9 4.09 6.50 -5.88
CA ALA A 9 3.66 5.59 -6.94
C ALA A 9 4.85 4.83 -7.54
N ARG A 10 5.96 5.53 -7.85
CA ARG A 10 7.17 4.91 -8.37
C ARG A 10 7.84 3.97 -7.36
N ALA A 11 7.84 4.33 -6.08
CA ALA A 11 8.36 3.49 -5.00
C ALA A 11 7.53 2.22 -4.81
N ARG A 12 6.19 2.32 -4.84
CA ARG A 12 5.30 1.15 -4.82
C ARG A 12 5.55 0.23 -6.01
N GLN A 13 5.68 0.81 -7.21
CA GLN A 13 6.02 0.05 -8.42
C GLN A 13 7.33 -0.72 -8.26
N TYR A 14 8.39 -0.06 -7.80
CA TYR A 14 9.67 -0.72 -7.54
C TYR A 14 9.56 -1.88 -6.55
N ALA A 15 8.84 -1.67 -5.44
CA ALA A 15 8.66 -2.72 -4.44
C ALA A 15 7.94 -3.96 -5.01
N TYR A 16 6.96 -3.76 -5.88
CA TYR A 16 6.21 -4.85 -6.49
C TYR A 16 6.95 -5.53 -7.65
N GLU A 17 7.57 -4.76 -8.55
CA GLU A 17 8.21 -5.29 -9.76
C GLU A 17 9.61 -5.83 -9.49
N ASP A 18 10.43 -5.11 -8.73
CA ASP A 18 11.86 -5.43 -8.56
C ASP A 18 12.15 -6.16 -7.25
N LEU A 19 11.42 -5.84 -6.17
CA LEU A 19 11.64 -6.47 -4.86
C LEU A 19 10.71 -7.67 -4.59
N GLY A 20 9.74 -7.92 -5.47
CA GLY A 20 8.83 -9.07 -5.38
C GLY A 20 7.84 -8.98 -4.22
N PHE A 21 7.54 -7.78 -3.72
CA PHE A 21 6.56 -7.62 -2.64
C PHE A 21 5.15 -7.86 -3.19
N THR A 22 4.30 -8.53 -2.40
CA THR A 22 2.90 -8.77 -2.75
C THR A 22 1.94 -7.82 -2.01
N THR A 23 2.45 -7.08 -1.02
CA THR A 23 1.67 -6.12 -0.22
C THR A 23 2.55 -5.01 0.33
N LEU A 24 1.94 -3.86 0.64
CA LEU A 24 2.58 -2.73 1.29
C LEU A 24 1.63 -2.06 2.27
N THR A 25 2.19 -1.43 3.29
CA THR A 25 1.45 -0.58 4.21
C THR A 25 2.11 0.79 4.35
N SER A 26 1.31 1.81 4.64
CA SER A 26 1.77 3.12 5.11
C SER A 26 1.36 3.27 6.56
N ASN A 27 2.34 3.47 7.45
CA ASN A 27 2.11 3.73 8.87
C ASN A 27 2.17 5.24 9.10
N ILE A 28 1.09 5.82 9.61
CA ILE A 28 0.88 7.26 9.63
C ILE A 28 0.45 7.67 11.03
N VAL A 29 1.21 8.58 11.64
CA VAL A 29 0.84 9.15 12.94
C VAL A 29 -0.53 9.86 12.89
N PRO A 30 -1.37 9.75 13.94
CA PRO A 30 -2.64 10.45 14.02
C PRO A 30 -2.49 11.95 13.80
N GLY A 31 -3.44 12.54 13.06
CA GLY A 31 -3.45 13.97 12.73
C GLY A 31 -2.66 14.36 11.49
N ASN A 32 -1.89 13.46 10.88
CA ASN A 32 -1.22 13.72 9.60
C ASN A 32 -2.17 13.53 8.40
N THR A 33 -3.12 14.45 8.26
CA THR A 33 -4.17 14.42 7.22
C THR A 33 -3.62 14.44 5.79
N ARG A 34 -2.44 15.04 5.57
CA ARG A 34 -1.80 15.08 4.25
C ARG A 34 -1.30 13.71 3.81
N SER A 35 -0.71 12.93 4.72
CA SER A 35 -0.26 11.57 4.42
C SER A 35 -1.43 10.61 4.27
N VAL A 36 -2.51 10.78 5.05
CA VAL A 36 -3.76 10.03 4.88
C VAL A 36 -4.32 10.25 3.47
N ALA A 37 -4.50 11.51 3.07
CA ALA A 37 -5.02 11.83 1.74
C ALA A 37 -4.11 11.31 0.61
N LEU A 38 -2.79 11.29 0.82
CA LEU A 38 -1.86 10.69 -0.15
C LEU A 38 -2.04 9.17 -0.27
N ALA A 39 -2.13 8.46 0.87
CA ALA A 39 -2.34 7.01 0.91
C ALA A 39 -3.66 6.62 0.24
N GLU A 40 -4.75 7.32 0.57
CA GLU A 40 -6.07 7.10 -0.05
C GLU A 40 -6.06 7.36 -1.55
N ARG A 41 -5.37 8.42 -2.02
CA ARG A 41 -5.22 8.69 -3.46
C ARG A 41 -4.42 7.61 -4.21
N LEU A 42 -3.55 6.88 -3.52
CA LEU A 42 -2.84 5.73 -4.06
C LEU A 42 -3.72 4.46 -4.03
N GLY A 43 -4.93 4.53 -3.46
CA GLY A 43 -5.85 3.40 -3.32
C GLY A 43 -5.67 2.60 -2.04
N ALA A 44 -4.87 3.07 -1.08
CA ALA A 44 -4.72 2.39 0.19
C ALA A 44 -5.93 2.62 1.09
N CYS A 45 -6.31 1.59 1.85
CA CYS A 45 -7.43 1.63 2.79
C CYS A 45 -6.92 1.56 4.23
N PHE A 46 -7.56 2.31 5.14
CA PHE A 46 -7.31 2.15 6.56
C PHE A 46 -7.65 0.72 7.00
N GLU A 47 -6.70 0.05 7.66
CA GLU A 47 -6.86 -1.33 8.13
C GLU A 47 -7.05 -1.39 9.65
N ARG A 48 -6.16 -0.74 10.40
CA ARG A 48 -6.21 -0.70 11.86
C ARG A 48 -5.32 0.39 12.43
N GLU A 49 -5.47 0.62 13.73
CA GLU A 49 -4.48 1.32 14.53
C GLU A 49 -3.61 0.33 15.28
N TYR A 50 -2.39 0.72 15.60
CA TYR A 50 -1.51 -0.07 16.46
C TYR A 50 -0.56 0.83 17.24
N ASP A 51 -0.08 0.36 18.39
CA ASP A 51 0.97 1.04 19.14
C ASP A 51 2.34 0.60 18.63
N ASN A 52 3.05 1.54 18.02
CA ASN A 52 4.44 1.40 17.65
C ASN A 52 5.33 1.73 18.85
N ILE A 53 6.25 0.84 19.21
CA ILE A 53 7.14 0.99 20.37
C ILE A 53 7.96 2.29 20.31
N HIS A 54 8.27 2.79 19.11
CA HIS A 54 9.09 3.98 18.92
C HIS A 54 8.29 5.25 18.58
N MET A 55 7.10 5.11 18.00
CA MET A 55 6.33 6.26 17.46
C MET A 55 5.00 6.49 18.20
N GLY A 56 4.61 5.58 19.10
CA GLY A 56 3.29 5.59 19.73
C GLY A 56 2.21 5.09 18.78
N ARG A 57 0.98 5.54 18.98
CA ARG A 57 -0.17 5.16 18.15
C ARG A 57 0.05 5.55 16.69
N ASP A 58 -0.09 4.60 15.79
CA ASP A 58 -0.01 4.76 14.33
C ASP A 58 -1.29 4.23 13.65
N LEU A 59 -1.66 4.87 12.54
CA LEU A 59 -2.69 4.41 11.61
C LEU A 59 -2.04 3.58 10.50
N LEU A 60 -2.49 2.36 10.29
CA LEU A 60 -1.98 1.47 9.24
C LEU A 60 -2.93 1.50 8.04
N TYR A 61 -2.43 1.97 6.90
CA TYR A 61 -3.13 1.97 5.62
C TYR A 61 -2.54 0.90 4.69
N ARG A 62 -3.35 -0.07 4.26
CA ARG A 62 -2.92 -1.14 3.34
C ARG A 62 -3.13 -0.74 1.90
N HIS A 63 -2.07 -0.86 1.11
CA HIS A 63 -2.12 -0.65 -0.34
C HIS A 63 -2.74 -1.85 -1.05
N PRO A 64 -3.35 -1.64 -2.23
CA PRO A 64 -3.75 -2.75 -3.10
C PRO A 64 -2.53 -3.57 -3.48
N GLY A 65 -2.72 -4.87 -3.64
CA GLY A 65 -1.70 -5.76 -4.20
C GLY A 65 -1.34 -5.38 -5.64
N PRO A 66 -0.26 -5.93 -6.22
CA PRO A 66 0.25 -5.56 -7.53
C PRO A 66 -0.80 -5.66 -8.65
N ASP A 67 -1.66 -6.69 -8.61
CA ASP A 67 -2.65 -6.93 -9.66
C ASP A 67 -3.72 -5.83 -9.67
N ALA A 68 -4.29 -5.54 -8.51
CA ALA A 68 -5.22 -4.43 -8.32
C ALA A 68 -4.56 -3.05 -8.51
N ALA A 69 -3.26 -2.92 -8.23
CA ALA A 69 -2.52 -1.66 -8.35
C ALA A 69 -2.16 -1.29 -9.80
N PHE A 70 -1.96 -2.29 -10.67
CA PHE A 70 -1.52 -2.12 -12.06
C PHE A 70 -2.53 -2.58 -13.09
N GLY A 71 -3.70 -3.09 -12.67
CA GLY A 71 -4.71 -3.64 -13.58
C GLY A 71 -4.17 -4.84 -14.34
N ARG A 72 -3.35 -5.67 -13.69
CA ARG A 72 -3.02 -6.98 -14.25
C ARG A 72 -4.26 -7.84 -14.02
N ASP A 73 -5.05 -8.00 -15.06
CA ASP A 73 -6.16 -8.95 -15.06
C ASP A 73 -5.60 -10.33 -14.71
N ASP A 74 -6.26 -11.03 -13.79
CA ASP A 74 -5.98 -12.42 -13.44
C ASP A 74 -6.22 -13.33 -14.67
N ASP A 75 -5.31 -13.33 -15.65
CA ASP A 75 -5.39 -14.20 -16.83
C ASP A 75 -4.75 -15.59 -16.57
N ASP A 76 -4.47 -15.94 -15.31
CA ASP A 76 -4.09 -17.31 -14.91
C ASP A 76 -4.73 -17.71 -13.57
N GLY A 77 -6.05 -17.51 -13.47
CA GLY A 77 -6.89 -18.06 -12.40
C GLY A 77 -6.94 -19.59 -12.37
N SER A 78 -5.79 -20.26 -12.38
CA SER A 78 -5.65 -21.69 -12.12
C SER A 78 -5.76 -21.94 -10.61
N VAL A 79 -6.99 -22.09 -10.13
CA VAL A 79 -7.32 -22.55 -8.77
C VAL A 79 -6.94 -24.02 -8.64
N GLU A 80 -5.65 -24.35 -8.51
CA GLU A 80 -5.19 -25.73 -8.30
C GLU A 80 -3.91 -25.74 -7.45
N ALA A 81 -4.04 -25.59 -6.13
CA ALA A 81 -3.07 -26.13 -5.15
C ALA A 81 -3.56 -25.97 -3.69
N TYR A 82 -4.72 -26.54 -3.38
CA TYR A 82 -5.02 -26.98 -2.01
C TYR A 82 -5.72 -28.34 -2.09
N ALA A 83 -4.96 -29.37 -2.45
CA ALA A 83 -5.32 -30.77 -2.28
C ALA A 83 -4.14 -31.51 -1.66
#